data_AF-A0A9P1GK70-F1
#
_entry.id   AF-A0A9P1GK70-F1
#
_cell.length_a   1.000
_cell.length_b   1.000
_cell.length_c   1.000
_cell.angle_alpha   90.00
_cell.angle_beta   90.00
_cell.angle_gamma   90.00
#
_symmetry.space_group_name_H-M   'P 1'
#
loop_
_entity.id
_entity.type
_entity.pdbx_description
1 polymer ?
#
loop_
_entity_poly.entity_id
_entity_poly.type
_entity_poly.pdbx_seq_one_letter_code
_entity_poly.pdbx_strand_id
1 'polypeptide(L)'
;MDWARSKFSSMKSAGFKAVKWSSSSTKEGAVSAPHPIPPGKENMPCPINGMFLSKEAEEAKNELENDPDIVKEKQHFSEQALVMAPMAPPTSFIPMQVIHGAHTPSEATRRLVEKVGMEKLRRFTGLFYERCFVDPHLDQFIAEHSEPHAERFANWIAEKLGFGTPWTQERRTRPKRYPKKFMHFGDETMQVSHDRSTAHFAAWYSPKREAQHMGQKFQPEDARNWMRLHFWAARETGLYDEHPDFMDYYERFIGHFVSIYSSKSPPFTRESARWSADPENLQRYHQAGNRMDILGKNIDQELLLLPAEERSYTGSRHDNPLWPYNREALR
;
A
#
# COMPACT_ATOMS: atom_id res chain seq x y z
N MET A 1 31.12 23.20 3.46
CA MET A 1 30.89 21.75 3.49
C MET A 1 30.57 21.34 2.07
N ASP A 2 31.65 21.19 1.30
CA ASP A 2 31.70 21.08 -0.16
C ASP A 2 31.87 19.62 -0.57
N TRP A 3 30.77 18.88 -0.68
CA TRP A 3 30.77 17.54 -1.25
C TRP A 3 29.40 17.14 -1.81
N ALA A 4 28.90 17.83 -2.85
CA ALA A 4 27.77 17.32 -3.67
C ALA A 4 27.51 18.13 -4.96
N ARG A 5 28.55 18.55 -5.70
CA ARG A 5 28.37 19.11 -7.07
C ARG A 5 29.46 18.61 -8.01
N SER A 6 29.33 17.37 -8.49
CA SER A 6 29.95 16.96 -9.76
C SER A 6 29.48 15.56 -10.14
N LYS A 7 28.60 15.50 -11.14
CA LYS A 7 28.47 14.46 -12.18
C LYS A 7 27.04 14.49 -12.70
N PHE A 8 26.81 15.27 -13.76
CA PHE A 8 25.90 14.94 -14.86
C PHE A 8 26.03 16.05 -15.92
N SER A 9 27.15 15.99 -16.66
CA SER A 9 27.29 16.71 -17.93
C SER A 9 28.23 15.90 -18.80
N SER A 10 27.65 15.05 -19.66
CA SER A 10 28.20 14.64 -20.96
C SER A 10 27.43 13.42 -21.46
N MET A 11 26.44 13.65 -22.33
CA MET A 11 26.12 12.74 -23.44
C MET A 11 25.27 13.52 -24.43
N LYS A 12 25.96 14.15 -25.39
CA LYS A 12 25.36 14.73 -26.59
C LYS A 12 25.20 13.65 -27.66
N SER A 13 24.06 13.70 -28.33
CA SER A 13 23.84 13.40 -29.75
C SER A 13 24.32 12.04 -30.29
N ALA A 14 23.38 11.09 -30.38
CA ALA A 14 23.38 10.08 -31.44
C ALA A 14 22.05 10.17 -32.19
N GLY A 15 22.12 10.44 -33.49
CA GLY A 15 20.98 10.67 -34.37
C GLY A 15 20.13 9.41 -34.59
N PHE A 16 18.82 9.56 -34.45
CA PHE A 16 17.84 8.55 -34.87
C PHE A 16 17.52 8.74 -36.36
N LYS A 17 17.86 7.72 -37.17
CA LYS A 17 17.32 7.56 -38.52
C LYS A 17 15.92 6.95 -38.42
N ALA A 18 14.95 7.57 -39.10
CA ALA A 18 13.59 7.04 -39.21
C ALA A 18 13.60 5.71 -39.99
N VAL A 19 13.13 4.64 -39.35
CA VAL A 19 12.87 3.35 -39.99
C VAL A 19 11.46 3.39 -40.56
N LYS A 20 11.33 3.30 -41.89
CA LYS A 20 10.05 3.08 -42.57
C LYS A 20 9.58 1.65 -42.27
N TRP A 21 8.39 1.54 -41.68
CA TRP A 21 7.71 0.26 -41.49
C TRP A 21 6.82 -0.01 -42.70
N SER A 22 7.16 -1.01 -43.51
CA SER A 22 6.30 -1.52 -44.58
C SER A 22 5.38 -2.60 -44.01
N SER A 23 4.07 -2.38 -44.06
CA SER A 23 3.06 -3.37 -43.69
C SER A 23 2.99 -4.49 -44.73
N SER A 24 3.62 -5.64 -44.46
CA SER A 24 3.36 -6.88 -45.19
C SER A 24 2.22 -7.64 -44.51
N SER A 25 1.12 -7.79 -45.24
CA SER A 25 0.02 -8.71 -44.96
C SER A 25 0.54 -10.14 -44.79
N THR A 26 0.36 -10.73 -43.61
CA THR A 26 0.57 -12.15 -43.36
C THR A 26 -0.76 -12.84 -43.09
N LYS A 27 -0.96 -13.93 -43.84
CA LYS A 27 -2.06 -14.89 -43.78
C LYS A 27 -2.21 -15.47 -42.38
N GLU A 28 -3.46 -15.71 -41.99
CA GLU A 28 -3.86 -16.43 -40.77
C GLU A 28 -3.24 -17.84 -40.75
N GLY A 29 -2.17 -17.98 -39.97
CA GLY A 29 -1.63 -19.26 -39.55
C GLY A 29 -2.15 -19.56 -38.15
N ALA A 30 -2.67 -20.78 -37.94
CA ALA A 30 -3.05 -21.27 -36.63
C ALA A 30 -1.88 -21.12 -35.64
N VAL A 31 -2.07 -20.28 -34.62
CA VAL A 31 -1.07 -19.98 -33.60
C VAL A 31 -0.95 -21.20 -32.69
N SER A 32 0.18 -21.91 -32.78
CA SER A 32 0.55 -22.98 -31.86
C SER A 32 0.80 -22.41 -30.46
N ALA A 33 0.35 -23.11 -29.41
CA ALA A 33 0.55 -22.68 -28.03
C ALA A 33 2.05 -22.59 -27.68
N PRO A 34 2.50 -21.54 -26.97
CA PRO A 34 3.92 -21.27 -26.72
C PRO A 34 4.59 -22.23 -25.71
N HIS A 35 3.93 -23.33 -25.32
CA HIS A 35 4.45 -24.31 -24.38
C HIS A 35 4.00 -25.75 -24.75
N PRO A 36 4.76 -26.79 -24.35
CA PRO A 36 4.39 -28.17 -24.57
C PRO A 36 3.03 -28.50 -23.92
N ILE A 37 2.11 -29.07 -24.69
CA ILE A 37 0.83 -29.58 -24.17
C ILE A 37 1.06 -31.05 -23.75
N PRO A 38 0.72 -31.45 -22.50
CA PRO A 38 0.83 -32.84 -22.08
C PRO A 38 0.04 -33.78 -22.99
N PRO A 39 0.53 -35.01 -23.27
CA PRO A 39 -0.18 -35.98 -24.10
C PRO A 39 -1.61 -36.23 -23.59
N GLY A 40 -2.60 -36.09 -24.47
CA GLY A 40 -4.02 -36.28 -24.15
C GLY A 40 -4.80 -35.01 -23.77
N LYS A 41 -4.21 -33.81 -23.91
CA LYS A 41 -4.86 -32.51 -23.65
C LYS A 41 -4.92 -31.57 -24.86
N GLU A 42 -4.70 -32.08 -26.06
CA GLU A 42 -4.49 -31.31 -27.31
C GLU A 42 -5.73 -30.51 -27.77
N ASN A 43 -6.92 -30.85 -27.27
CA ASN A 43 -8.19 -30.16 -27.58
C ASN A 43 -8.84 -29.50 -26.36
N MET A 44 -8.16 -29.48 -25.21
CA MET A 44 -8.67 -28.78 -24.02
C MET A 44 -8.38 -27.28 -24.19
N PRO A 45 -9.35 -26.39 -23.91
CA PRO A 45 -9.08 -24.95 -23.89
C PRO A 45 -7.92 -24.69 -22.93
N CYS A 46 -6.92 -23.93 -23.40
CA CYS A 46 -5.75 -23.62 -22.60
C CYS A 46 -6.21 -22.99 -21.28
N PRO A 47 -5.85 -23.54 -20.10
CA PRO A 47 -6.34 -23.05 -18.82
C PRO A 47 -5.95 -21.59 -18.52
N ILE A 48 -5.02 -21.02 -19.31
CA ILE A 48 -4.62 -19.62 -19.25
C ILE A 48 -5.70 -18.68 -19.84
N ASN A 49 -6.55 -19.15 -20.76
CA ASN A 49 -7.62 -18.34 -21.35
C ASN A 49 -8.95 -18.39 -20.57
N GLY A 50 -8.96 -19.04 -19.39
CA GLY A 50 -10.15 -19.23 -18.57
C GLY A 50 -9.96 -18.80 -17.12
N MET A 51 -9.15 -17.77 -16.84
CA MET A 51 -9.20 -17.07 -15.55
C MET A 51 -10.49 -16.26 -15.47
N PHE A 52 -11.62 -16.93 -15.33
CA PHE A 52 -12.74 -16.35 -14.62
C PHE A 52 -12.21 -15.83 -13.28
N LEU A 53 -12.68 -14.66 -12.82
CA LEU A 53 -12.45 -14.27 -11.44
C LEU A 53 -12.84 -15.47 -10.57
N SER A 54 -11.87 -16.05 -9.87
CA SER A 54 -12.19 -17.16 -9.00
C SER A 54 -13.23 -16.65 -8.00
N LYS A 55 -14.11 -17.54 -7.53
CA LYS A 55 -15.13 -17.14 -6.55
C LYS A 55 -14.48 -16.43 -5.35
N GLU A 56 -13.27 -16.86 -4.96
CA GLU A 56 -12.49 -16.21 -3.92
C GLU A 56 -12.08 -14.77 -4.27
N ALA A 57 -11.77 -14.47 -5.53
CA ALA A 57 -11.42 -13.12 -5.96
C ALA A 57 -12.61 -12.16 -6.01
N GLU A 58 -13.78 -12.67 -6.39
CA GLU A 58 -15.02 -11.88 -6.36
C GLU A 58 -15.44 -11.60 -4.91
N GLU A 59 -15.36 -12.60 -4.03
CA GLU A 59 -15.57 -12.43 -2.59
C GLU A 59 -14.55 -11.45 -1.99
N ALA A 60 -13.28 -11.54 -2.38
CA ALA A 60 -12.21 -10.62 -1.97
C ALA A 60 -12.50 -9.16 -2.35
N LYS A 61 -12.90 -8.95 -3.60
CA LYS A 61 -13.28 -7.64 -4.11
C LYS A 61 -14.50 -7.12 -3.36
N ASN A 62 -15.53 -7.96 -3.15
CA ASN A 62 -16.73 -7.60 -2.43
C ASN A 62 -16.44 -7.24 -0.96
N GLU A 63 -15.58 -7.99 -0.27
CA GLU A 63 -15.14 -7.65 1.09
C GLU A 63 -14.45 -6.28 1.14
N LEU A 64 -13.54 -6.02 0.19
CA LEU A 64 -12.84 -4.74 0.10
C LEU A 64 -13.81 -3.60 -0.23
N GLU A 65 -14.75 -3.81 -1.15
CA GLU A 65 -15.70 -2.77 -1.56
C GLU A 65 -16.73 -2.44 -0.48
N ASN A 66 -17.01 -3.38 0.43
CA ASN A 66 -17.96 -3.24 1.54
C ASN A 66 -17.29 -2.86 2.88
N ASP A 67 -15.97 -2.71 2.92
CA ASP A 67 -15.28 -2.24 4.12
C ASP A 67 -15.79 -0.85 4.54
N PRO A 68 -16.12 -0.62 5.83
CA PRO A 68 -16.70 0.64 6.28
C PRO A 68 -15.87 1.88 5.95
N ASP A 69 -14.53 1.78 5.99
CA ASP A 69 -13.63 2.88 5.64
C ASP A 69 -13.65 3.17 4.13
N ILE A 70 -13.84 2.14 3.29
CA ILE A 70 -13.98 2.25 1.83
C ILE A 70 -15.36 2.81 1.45
N VAL A 71 -16.42 2.31 2.09
CA VAL A 71 -17.80 2.79 1.87
C VAL A 71 -17.92 4.27 2.23
N LYS A 72 -17.38 4.71 3.38
CA LYS A 72 -17.37 6.14 3.75
C LYS A 72 -16.61 7.01 2.74
N GLU A 73 -15.48 6.53 2.21
CA GLU A 73 -14.73 7.23 1.15
C GLU A 73 -15.54 7.38 -0.15
N LYS A 74 -16.39 6.40 -0.49
CA LYS A 74 -17.30 6.47 -1.65
C LYS A 74 -18.49 7.40 -1.38
N GLN A 75 -19.03 7.41 -0.16
CA GLN A 75 -20.15 8.29 0.22
C GLN A 75 -19.78 9.77 0.30
N HIS A 76 -18.53 10.10 0.67
CA HIS A 76 -18.03 11.48 0.66
C HIS A 76 -18.03 12.13 -0.74
N PHE A 77 -18.18 11.33 -1.80
CA PHE A 77 -18.43 11.84 -3.14
C PHE A 77 -19.86 12.41 -3.32
N SER A 78 -20.79 12.07 -2.43
CA SER A 78 -22.22 12.39 -2.53
C SER A 78 -22.69 13.51 -1.59
N GLU A 79 -22.10 13.68 -0.40
CA GLU A 79 -22.57 14.68 0.58
C GLU A 79 -21.41 15.28 1.39
N GLN A 80 -21.48 16.60 1.65
CA GLN A 80 -20.59 17.32 2.56
C GLN A 80 -21.39 17.85 3.75
N ALA A 81 -21.07 17.38 4.96
CA ALA A 81 -21.42 18.06 6.20
C ALA A 81 -20.28 17.89 7.23
N LEU A 82 -19.74 19.03 7.68
CA LEU A 82 -18.72 19.13 8.71
C LEU A 82 -19.38 19.06 10.09
N VAL A 83 -18.95 18.13 10.95
CA VAL A 83 -19.28 18.13 12.38
C VAL A 83 -17.99 18.34 13.15
N MET A 84 -17.90 19.41 13.95
CA MET A 84 -16.75 19.70 14.80
C MET A 84 -16.99 19.18 16.22
N ALA A 85 -16.00 18.46 16.77
CA ALA A 85 -15.99 17.98 18.14
C ALA A 85 -15.04 18.84 19.02
N PRO A 86 -15.27 18.92 20.35
CA PRO A 86 -14.53 19.81 21.25
C PRO A 86 -13.09 19.33 21.57
N MET A 87 -12.30 20.29 22.07
CA MET A 87 -10.84 20.24 22.21
C MET A 87 -10.31 19.41 23.40
N ALA A 88 -9.16 18.73 23.20
CA ALA A 88 -8.33 18.18 24.28
C ALA A 88 -6.94 18.87 24.34
N PRO A 89 -6.34 19.01 25.55
CA PRO A 89 -4.99 19.57 25.76
C PRO A 89 -3.86 18.56 25.43
N PRO A 90 -2.58 19.00 25.30
CA PRO A 90 -1.50 18.19 24.73
C PRO A 90 -0.69 17.39 25.77
N THR A 91 -0.03 16.32 25.29
CA THR A 91 0.68 15.18 25.95
C THR A 91 -0.14 13.94 26.30
N SER A 92 -1.46 13.98 26.16
CA SER A 92 -2.29 12.78 26.37
C SER A 92 -2.27 11.88 25.14
N PHE A 93 -2.09 10.59 25.37
CA PHE A 93 -2.46 9.53 24.43
C PHE A 93 -3.74 9.90 23.66
N ILE A 94 -3.64 10.00 22.33
CA ILE A 94 -4.80 10.32 21.47
C ILE A 94 -5.47 8.99 21.10
N PRO A 95 -6.69 8.70 21.58
CA PRO A 95 -7.37 7.46 21.23
C PRO A 95 -7.76 7.45 19.74
N MET A 96 -7.70 6.27 19.12
CA MET A 96 -8.21 6.08 17.77
C MET A 96 -9.74 6.07 17.81
N GLN A 97 -10.40 6.92 17.01
CA GLN A 97 -11.86 6.94 16.92
C GLN A 97 -12.30 6.05 15.77
N VAL A 98 -12.90 4.91 16.11
CA VAL A 98 -13.48 3.97 15.14
C VAL A 98 -14.97 3.89 15.41
N ILE A 99 -15.77 4.40 14.46
CA ILE A 99 -17.23 4.45 14.57
C ILE A 99 -17.82 3.57 13.47
N HIS A 100 -18.52 2.51 13.87
CA HIS A 100 -19.04 1.46 12.99
C HIS A 100 -17.94 0.82 12.11
N GLY A 101 -16.80 0.50 12.72
CA GLY A 101 -15.67 -0.15 12.05
C GLY A 101 -14.82 0.76 11.16
N ALA A 102 -15.24 2.00 10.91
CA ALA A 102 -14.45 2.95 10.12
C ALA A 102 -13.78 4.00 10.99
N HIS A 103 -12.55 4.37 10.62
CA HIS A 103 -11.84 5.48 11.23
C HIS A 103 -12.59 6.81 11.02
N THR A 104 -12.62 7.63 12.07
CA THR A 104 -13.16 8.99 12.04
C THR A 104 -12.08 9.96 12.54
N PRO A 105 -11.74 11.03 11.79
CA PRO A 105 -10.81 12.03 12.26
C PRO A 105 -11.37 12.81 13.45
N SER A 106 -10.47 13.35 14.27
CA SER A 106 -10.80 14.23 15.39
C SER A 106 -9.99 15.52 15.33
N GLU A 107 -10.37 16.51 16.12
CA GLU A 107 -9.58 17.73 16.31
C GLU A 107 -8.14 17.43 16.72
N ALA A 108 -7.94 16.41 17.58
CA ALA A 108 -6.62 16.01 18.03
C ALA A 108 -5.77 15.42 16.90
N THR A 109 -6.33 14.54 16.06
CA THR A 109 -5.60 13.96 14.92
C THR A 109 -5.31 15.01 13.86
N ARG A 110 -6.22 15.97 13.67
CA ARG A 110 -6.00 17.09 12.74
C ARG A 110 -4.80 17.91 13.18
N ARG A 111 -4.67 18.24 14.46
CA ARG A 111 -3.52 18.96 15.00
C ARG A 111 -2.21 18.19 14.86
N LEU A 112 -2.23 16.86 14.97
CA LEU A 112 -1.02 16.05 14.72
C LEU A 112 -0.52 16.24 13.29
N VAL A 113 -1.41 16.11 12.31
CA VAL A 113 -1.03 16.24 10.90
C VAL A 113 -0.76 17.69 10.48
N GLU A 114 -1.42 18.68 11.09
CA GLU A 114 -1.07 20.11 10.94
C GLU A 114 0.37 20.40 11.38
N LYS A 115 0.80 19.83 12.51
CA LYS A 115 2.18 19.99 13.00
C LYS A 115 3.21 19.33 12.09
N VAL A 116 2.89 18.18 11.51
CA VAL A 116 3.77 17.48 10.56
C VAL A 116 3.85 18.24 9.23
N GLY A 117 2.70 18.71 8.72
CA GLY A 117 2.61 19.43 7.46
C GLY A 117 2.69 18.53 6.21
N MET A 118 2.08 18.99 5.12
CA MET A 118 2.00 18.24 3.86
C MET A 118 3.36 18.00 3.19
N GLU A 119 4.31 18.92 3.33
CA GLU A 119 5.64 18.77 2.75
C GLU A 119 6.38 17.57 3.35
N LYS A 120 6.35 17.46 4.69
CA LYS A 120 6.95 16.36 5.43
C LYS A 120 6.28 15.04 5.07
N LEU A 121 4.94 15.00 5.01
CA LEU A 121 4.20 13.80 4.57
C LEU A 121 4.59 13.37 3.15
N ARG A 122 4.74 14.30 2.20
CA ARG A 122 5.15 13.98 0.82
C ARG A 122 6.59 13.49 0.74
N ARG A 123 7.51 14.08 1.51
CA ARG A 123 8.89 13.60 1.58
C ARG A 123 8.94 12.18 2.14
N PHE A 124 8.17 11.94 3.20
CA PHE A 124 8.03 10.62 3.82
C PHE A 124 7.50 9.59 2.83
N THR A 125 6.32 9.82 2.23
CA THR A 125 5.73 8.85 1.30
C THR A 125 6.55 8.71 0.02
N GLY A 126 7.27 9.75 -0.41
CA GLY A 126 8.23 9.69 -1.51
C GLY A 126 9.35 8.69 -1.24
N LEU A 127 10.03 8.86 -0.11
CA LEU A 127 11.12 7.98 0.32
C LEU A 127 10.67 6.54 0.54
N PHE A 128 9.43 6.36 1.02
CA PHE A 128 8.80 5.06 1.15
C PHE A 128 8.66 4.36 -0.22
N TYR A 129 8.08 5.03 -1.23
CA TYR A 129 7.91 4.41 -2.54
C TYR A 129 9.24 4.21 -3.28
N GLU A 130 10.23 5.09 -3.10
CA GLU A 130 11.59 4.87 -3.61
C GLU A 130 12.16 3.54 -3.11
N ARG A 131 11.87 3.16 -1.85
CA ARG A 131 12.26 1.85 -1.28
C ARG A 131 11.47 0.71 -1.87
N CYS A 132 10.16 0.85 -2.00
CA CYS A 132 9.34 -0.19 -2.61
C CYS A 132 9.74 -0.47 -4.06
N PHE A 133 10.18 0.53 -4.83
CA PHE A 133 10.60 0.35 -6.22
C PHE A 133 11.89 -0.47 -6.36
N VAL A 134 12.75 -0.47 -5.34
CA VAL A 134 14.02 -1.23 -5.34
C VAL A 134 13.94 -2.54 -4.53
N ASP A 135 12.82 -2.78 -3.84
CA ASP A 135 12.51 -4.04 -3.17
C ASP A 135 11.87 -5.01 -4.19
N PRO A 136 12.53 -6.12 -4.56
CA PRO A 136 12.00 -7.02 -5.59
C PRO A 136 10.66 -7.67 -5.22
N HIS A 137 10.35 -7.77 -3.93
CA HIS A 137 9.11 -8.37 -3.46
C HIS A 137 7.95 -7.37 -3.48
N LEU A 138 8.16 -6.10 -3.11
CA LEU A 138 7.10 -5.10 -3.17
C LEU A 138 6.90 -4.52 -4.57
N ASP A 139 7.94 -4.46 -5.39
CA ASP A 139 7.83 -3.90 -6.75
C ASP A 139 6.83 -4.66 -7.62
N GLN A 140 6.65 -5.96 -7.37
CA GLN A 140 5.67 -6.76 -8.11
C GLN A 140 4.24 -6.24 -7.95
N PHE A 141 3.93 -5.51 -6.87
CA PHE A 141 2.59 -4.93 -6.62
C PHE A 141 2.42 -3.54 -7.21
N ILE A 142 3.48 -2.95 -7.77
CA ILE A 142 3.50 -1.59 -8.30
C ILE A 142 3.50 -1.65 -9.82
N ALA A 143 2.38 -1.28 -10.44
CA ALA A 143 2.23 -1.35 -11.90
C ALA A 143 3.25 -0.47 -12.63
N GLU A 144 3.38 0.79 -12.22
CA GLU A 144 4.25 1.79 -12.86
C GLU A 144 4.89 2.72 -11.82
N HIS A 145 6.19 2.97 -11.94
CA HIS A 145 6.93 3.88 -11.03
C HIS A 145 6.64 5.36 -11.28
N SER A 146 6.19 5.71 -12.48
CA SER A 146 5.91 7.10 -12.88
C SER A 146 4.59 7.66 -12.33
N GLU A 147 3.75 6.81 -11.72
CA GLU A 147 2.53 7.29 -11.09
C GLU A 147 2.82 8.07 -9.81
N PRO A 148 1.95 9.04 -9.45
CA PRO A 148 2.13 9.88 -8.26
C PRO A 148 1.74 9.14 -6.97
N HIS A 149 2.26 7.93 -6.75
CA HIS A 149 1.93 7.07 -5.61
C HIS A 149 2.16 7.78 -4.27
N ALA A 150 3.33 8.42 -4.14
CA ALA A 150 3.71 9.18 -2.95
C ALA A 150 2.74 10.34 -2.65
N GLU A 151 2.38 11.14 -3.66
CA GLU A 151 1.46 12.26 -3.51
C GLU A 151 0.06 11.77 -3.11
N ARG A 152 -0.42 10.72 -3.78
CA ARG A 152 -1.70 10.06 -3.48
C ARG A 152 -1.76 9.58 -2.04
N PHE A 153 -0.71 8.92 -1.57
CA PHE A 153 -0.66 8.39 -0.22
C PHE A 153 -0.57 9.50 0.84
N ALA A 154 0.24 10.54 0.61
CA ALA A 154 0.31 11.70 1.50
C ALA A 154 -1.04 12.41 1.62
N ASN A 155 -1.74 12.62 0.50
CA ASN A 155 -3.08 13.21 0.48
C ASN A 155 -4.09 12.33 1.24
N TRP A 156 -4.01 11.01 1.11
CA TRP A 156 -4.88 10.08 1.83
C TRP A 156 -4.63 10.13 3.35
N ILE A 157 -3.37 10.12 3.79
CA ILE A 157 -3.01 10.26 5.22
C ILE A 157 -3.58 11.58 5.76
N ALA A 158 -3.33 12.67 5.04
CA ALA A 158 -3.79 14.00 5.45
C ALA A 158 -5.32 14.06 5.61
N GLU A 159 -6.07 13.59 4.63
CA GLU A 159 -7.53 13.56 4.68
C GLU A 159 -8.05 12.64 5.80
N LYS A 160 -7.49 11.44 5.95
CA LYS A 160 -7.89 10.50 7.02
C LYS A 160 -7.65 11.06 8.41
N LEU A 161 -6.63 11.90 8.59
CA LEU A 161 -6.35 12.53 9.88
C LEU A 161 -7.09 13.86 10.09
N GLY A 162 -7.87 14.32 9.12
CA GLY A 162 -8.74 15.50 9.22
C GLY A 162 -8.16 16.79 8.62
N PHE A 163 -7.08 16.70 7.84
CA PHE A 163 -6.43 17.84 7.19
C PHE A 163 -7.05 18.17 5.84
N GLY A 164 -8.30 18.63 5.87
CA GLY A 164 -9.06 19.01 4.67
C GLY A 164 -9.43 17.81 3.79
N THR A 165 -9.55 18.04 2.48
CA THR A 165 -9.99 17.02 1.50
C THR A 165 -9.04 16.82 0.30
N PRO A 166 -7.71 16.82 0.47
CA PRO A 166 -6.77 16.75 -0.65
C PRO A 166 -6.88 15.45 -1.47
N TRP A 167 -7.23 14.32 -0.84
CA TRP A 167 -7.39 13.04 -1.53
C TRP A 167 -8.65 13.03 -2.38
N THR A 168 -9.77 13.46 -1.82
CA THR A 168 -11.04 13.59 -2.52
C THR A 168 -10.93 14.57 -3.69
N GLN A 169 -10.28 15.72 -3.50
CA GLN A 169 -10.06 16.71 -4.56
C GLN A 169 -9.16 16.20 -5.69
N GLU A 170 -8.04 15.53 -5.36
CA GLU A 170 -7.18 14.91 -6.36
C GLU A 170 -7.94 13.84 -7.15
N ARG A 171 -8.68 12.95 -6.48
CA ARG A 171 -9.48 11.91 -7.15
C ARG A 171 -10.51 12.48 -8.13
N ARG A 172 -11.20 13.57 -7.77
CA ARG A 172 -12.16 14.26 -8.66
C ARG A 172 -11.51 14.77 -9.94
N THR A 173 -10.23 15.16 -9.88
CA THR A 173 -9.49 15.71 -11.03
C THR A 173 -8.63 14.67 -11.76
N ARG A 174 -8.38 13.50 -11.14
CA ARG A 174 -7.54 12.43 -11.67
C ARG A 174 -7.87 12.00 -13.11
N PRO A 175 -9.16 11.81 -13.51
CA PRO A 175 -9.50 11.42 -14.88
C PRO A 175 -9.11 12.46 -15.93
N LYS A 176 -8.93 13.73 -15.54
CA LYS A 176 -8.47 14.81 -16.43
C LYS A 176 -6.94 14.88 -16.50
N ARG A 177 -6.25 14.47 -15.42
CA ARG A 177 -4.80 14.60 -15.26
C ARG A 177 -4.02 13.37 -15.73
N TYR A 178 -4.63 12.18 -15.67
CA TYR A 178 -3.96 10.93 -16.00
C TYR A 178 -4.82 10.07 -16.95
N PRO A 179 -4.18 9.31 -17.86
CA PRO A 179 -4.89 8.31 -18.67
C PRO A 179 -5.65 7.34 -17.78
N LYS A 180 -6.89 7.02 -18.15
CA LYS A 180 -7.64 5.94 -17.50
C LYS A 180 -6.93 4.63 -17.75
N LYS A 181 -6.71 3.85 -16.69
CA LYS A 181 -6.14 2.51 -16.78
C LYS A 181 -7.25 1.49 -16.74
N PHE A 182 -7.19 0.52 -17.65
CA PHE A 182 -8.10 -0.60 -17.69
C PHE A 182 -7.30 -1.89 -17.58
N MET A 183 -7.83 -2.85 -16.82
CA MET A 183 -7.29 -4.19 -16.73
C MET A 183 -8.37 -5.21 -17.08
N HIS A 184 -7.95 -6.31 -17.69
CA HIS A 184 -8.80 -7.43 -18.03
C HIS A 184 -8.75 -8.48 -16.92
N PHE A 185 -9.92 -8.91 -16.48
CA PHE A 185 -10.11 -9.93 -15.45
C PHE A 185 -11.04 -11.00 -16.00
N GLY A 186 -10.47 -11.99 -16.69
CA GLY A 186 -11.26 -12.89 -17.54
C GLY A 186 -11.95 -12.12 -18.66
N ASP A 187 -13.26 -12.27 -18.77
CA ASP A 187 -14.09 -11.58 -19.77
C ASP A 187 -14.44 -10.12 -19.39
N GLU A 188 -14.14 -9.70 -18.15
CA GLU A 188 -14.46 -8.36 -17.68
C GLU A 188 -13.31 -7.38 -17.94
N THR A 189 -13.66 -6.15 -18.34
CA THR A 189 -12.72 -5.02 -18.41
C THR A 189 -13.11 -3.97 -17.39
N MET A 190 -12.21 -3.64 -16.47
CA MET A 190 -12.49 -2.71 -15.39
C MET A 190 -11.50 -1.55 -15.37
N GLN A 191 -11.99 -0.34 -15.09
CA GLN A 191 -11.13 0.80 -14.80
C GLN A 191 -10.47 0.63 -13.44
N VAL A 192 -9.15 0.59 -13.39
CA VAL A 192 -8.37 0.38 -12.16
C VAL A 192 -7.63 1.64 -11.70
N SER A 193 -7.10 1.61 -10.47
CA SER A 193 -6.22 2.65 -9.91
C SER A 193 -6.82 4.06 -9.85
N HIS A 194 -8.14 4.18 -9.88
CA HIS A 194 -8.85 5.46 -9.78
C HIS A 194 -9.31 5.76 -8.34
N ASP A 195 -9.31 4.76 -7.48
CA ASP A 195 -9.50 4.85 -6.04
C ASP A 195 -8.61 3.83 -5.30
N ARG A 196 -8.75 3.78 -3.98
CA ARG A 196 -7.95 2.89 -3.14
C ARG A 196 -8.24 1.42 -3.43
N SER A 197 -9.52 1.03 -3.46
CA SER A 197 -9.94 -0.36 -3.63
C SER A 197 -9.49 -0.94 -4.97
N THR A 198 -9.74 -0.21 -6.06
CA THR A 198 -9.36 -0.63 -7.41
C THR A 198 -7.85 -0.61 -7.64
N ALA A 199 -7.09 0.22 -6.90
CA ALA A 199 -5.63 0.17 -6.92
C ALA A 199 -5.08 -1.11 -6.24
N HIS A 200 -5.63 -1.49 -5.08
CA HIS A 200 -5.22 -2.72 -4.39
C HIS A 200 -5.64 -3.97 -5.19
N PHE A 201 -6.83 -3.96 -5.79
CA PHE A 201 -7.27 -5.02 -6.68
C PHE A 201 -6.35 -5.16 -7.90
N ALA A 202 -5.94 -4.05 -8.52
CA ALA A 202 -4.95 -4.07 -9.60
C ALA A 202 -3.60 -4.67 -9.15
N ALA A 203 -3.14 -4.34 -7.95
CA ALA A 203 -1.92 -4.89 -7.39
C ALA A 203 -1.99 -6.42 -7.20
N TRP A 204 -3.15 -6.95 -6.78
CA TRP A 204 -3.34 -8.40 -6.67
C TRP A 204 -3.16 -9.12 -8.01
N TYR A 205 -3.60 -8.48 -9.10
CA TYR A 205 -3.52 -9.02 -10.46
C TYR A 205 -2.34 -8.45 -11.27
N SER A 206 -1.33 -7.90 -10.60
CA SER A 206 -0.19 -7.33 -11.30
C SER A 206 0.51 -8.40 -12.15
N PRO A 207 0.81 -8.13 -13.43
CA PRO A 207 1.51 -9.08 -14.31
C PRO A 207 2.99 -9.26 -13.94
N LYS A 208 3.51 -8.45 -12.99
CA LYS A 208 4.84 -8.65 -12.42
C LYS A 208 4.89 -9.80 -11.41
N ARG A 209 3.73 -10.26 -10.91
CA ARG A 209 3.65 -11.39 -9.97
C ARG A 209 3.78 -12.71 -10.72
N GLU A 210 4.24 -13.74 -10.02
CA GLU A 210 4.18 -15.10 -10.55
C GLU A 210 2.72 -15.51 -10.83
N ALA A 211 2.49 -16.22 -11.94
CA ALA A 211 1.15 -16.59 -12.37
C ALA A 211 0.32 -17.32 -11.29
N GLN A 212 0.98 -18.15 -10.47
CA GLN A 212 0.35 -18.88 -9.36
C GLN A 212 -0.09 -17.98 -8.19
N HIS A 213 0.48 -16.78 -8.07
CA HIS A 213 0.18 -15.81 -7.02
C HIS A 213 -0.74 -14.67 -7.50
N MET A 214 -0.97 -14.54 -8.81
CA MET A 214 -1.88 -13.52 -9.35
C MET A 214 -3.31 -13.72 -8.82
N GLY A 215 -3.95 -12.62 -8.44
CA GLY A 215 -5.28 -12.59 -7.84
C GLY A 215 -5.31 -12.87 -6.34
N GLN A 216 -4.22 -13.36 -5.74
CA GLN A 216 -4.16 -13.56 -4.29
C GLN A 216 -4.10 -12.21 -3.56
N LYS A 217 -4.83 -12.10 -2.44
CA LYS A 217 -4.74 -10.96 -1.50
C LYS A 217 -3.33 -10.80 -0.94
N PHE A 218 -3.06 -9.65 -0.33
CA PHE A 218 -1.82 -9.42 0.40
C PHE A 218 -1.70 -10.42 1.56
N GLN A 219 -0.60 -11.17 1.54
CA GLN A 219 -0.22 -12.07 2.60
C GLN A 219 0.42 -11.30 3.77
N PRO A 220 0.51 -11.90 4.96
CA PRO A 220 1.11 -11.22 6.11
C PRO A 220 2.54 -10.75 5.89
N GLU A 221 3.34 -11.51 5.13
CA GLU A 221 4.70 -11.14 4.75
C GLU A 221 4.75 -9.91 3.82
N ASP A 222 3.77 -9.75 2.92
CA ASP A 222 3.65 -8.58 2.04
C ASP A 222 3.44 -7.32 2.88
N ALA A 223 2.47 -7.40 3.80
CA ALA A 223 2.10 -6.30 4.69
C ALA A 223 3.22 -5.96 5.68
N ARG A 224 3.91 -6.96 6.23
CA ARG A 224 5.08 -6.75 7.11
C ARG A 224 6.25 -6.12 6.36
N ASN A 225 6.55 -6.55 5.12
CA ASN A 225 7.59 -5.92 4.30
C ASN A 225 7.23 -4.45 4.05
N TRP A 226 5.99 -4.20 3.62
CA TRP A 226 5.45 -2.85 3.43
C TRP A 226 5.61 -1.98 4.70
N MET A 227 5.19 -2.49 5.87
CA MET A 227 5.27 -1.73 7.13
C MET A 227 6.72 -1.44 7.54
N ARG A 228 7.65 -2.38 7.36
CA ARG A 228 9.07 -2.19 7.68
C ARG A 228 9.71 -1.09 6.85
N LEU A 229 9.49 -1.08 5.54
CA LEU A 229 9.99 -0.02 4.65
C LEU A 229 9.29 1.31 4.92
N HIS A 230 8.00 1.29 5.24
CA HIS A 230 7.21 2.47 5.62
C HIS A 230 7.76 3.12 6.88
N PHE A 231 7.92 2.38 7.98
CA PHE A 231 8.46 2.95 9.22
C PHE A 231 9.93 3.36 9.09
N TRP A 232 10.72 2.66 8.28
CA TRP A 232 12.09 3.10 7.97
C TRP A 232 12.11 4.45 7.25
N ALA A 233 11.28 4.65 6.22
CA ALA A 233 11.16 5.95 5.55
C ALA A 233 10.67 7.07 6.50
N ALA A 234 9.79 6.73 7.45
CA ALA A 234 9.36 7.69 8.48
C ALA A 234 10.52 8.12 9.38
N ARG A 235 11.43 7.20 9.74
CA ARG A 235 12.64 7.52 10.52
C ARG A 235 13.60 8.42 9.78
N GLU A 236 13.93 8.10 8.54
CA GLU A 236 14.88 8.88 7.74
C GLU A 236 14.37 10.29 7.40
N THR A 237 13.05 10.47 7.39
CA THR A 237 12.48 11.80 7.25
C THR A 237 12.39 12.57 8.55
N GLY A 238 12.74 11.96 9.69
CA GLY A 238 12.72 12.60 11.01
C GLY A 238 11.35 12.60 11.69
N LEU A 239 10.36 11.86 11.19
CA LEU A 239 9.02 11.85 11.82
C LEU A 239 9.04 11.30 13.25
N TYR A 240 9.88 10.31 13.53
CA TYR A 240 10.04 9.73 14.87
C TYR A 240 10.66 10.71 15.87
N ASP A 241 11.63 11.52 15.43
CA ASP A 241 12.38 12.42 16.31
C ASP A 241 11.69 13.77 16.47
N GLU A 242 11.15 14.33 15.38
CA GLU A 242 10.53 15.66 15.35
C GLU A 242 9.04 15.62 15.72
N HIS A 243 8.36 14.49 15.49
CA HIS A 243 6.92 14.35 15.70
C HIS A 243 6.54 13.03 16.42
N PRO A 244 7.10 12.75 17.62
CA PRO A 244 6.88 11.49 18.33
C PRO A 244 5.41 11.23 18.66
N ASP A 245 4.63 12.27 19.01
CA ASP A 245 3.19 12.15 19.27
C ASP A 245 2.40 11.73 18.01
N PHE A 246 2.82 12.23 16.84
CA PHE A 246 2.24 11.80 15.57
C PHE A 246 2.57 10.34 15.32
N MET A 247 3.83 9.92 15.50
CA MET A 247 4.23 8.53 15.24
C MET A 247 3.59 7.53 16.21
N ASP A 248 3.43 7.87 17.49
CA ASP A 248 2.69 7.05 18.46
C ASP A 248 1.24 6.80 18.00
N TYR A 249 0.56 7.83 17.50
CA TYR A 249 -0.77 7.68 16.91
C TYR A 249 -0.72 6.91 15.59
N TYR A 250 0.24 7.27 14.73
CA TYR A 250 0.30 6.82 13.34
C TYR A 250 0.64 5.33 13.22
N GLU A 251 1.45 4.76 14.11
CA GLU A 251 1.66 3.31 14.18
C GLU A 251 0.33 2.57 14.41
N ARG A 252 -0.48 3.03 15.36
CA ARG A 252 -1.80 2.43 15.67
C ARG A 252 -2.76 2.57 14.50
N PHE A 253 -2.75 3.75 13.88
CA PHE A 253 -3.51 4.04 12.67
C PHE A 253 -3.14 3.09 11.52
N ILE A 254 -1.85 2.85 11.26
CA ILE A 254 -1.39 1.90 10.25
C ILE A 254 -1.79 0.47 10.62
N GLY A 255 -1.68 0.07 11.89
CA GLY A 255 -2.12 -1.24 12.35
C GLY A 255 -3.63 -1.49 12.15
N HIS A 256 -4.46 -0.46 12.26
CA HIS A 256 -5.88 -0.54 11.88
C HIS A 256 -6.06 -0.71 10.37
N PHE A 257 -5.42 0.14 9.56
CA PHE A 257 -5.64 0.10 8.12
C PHE A 257 -5.05 -1.14 7.43
N VAL A 258 -3.97 -1.71 7.97
CA VAL A 258 -3.37 -2.94 7.42
C VAL A 258 -4.31 -4.14 7.59
N SER A 259 -5.20 -4.14 8.59
CA SER A 259 -6.15 -5.24 8.82
C SER A 259 -7.20 -5.37 7.72
N ILE A 260 -7.46 -4.28 6.98
CA ILE A 260 -8.36 -4.27 5.82
C ILE A 260 -7.76 -5.10 4.68
N TYR A 261 -6.44 -5.09 4.55
CA TYR A 261 -5.71 -5.74 3.45
C TYR A 261 -5.16 -7.10 3.81
N SER A 262 -4.79 -7.30 5.07
CA SER A 262 -4.24 -8.53 5.60
C SER A 262 -4.59 -8.68 7.08
N SER A 263 -5.63 -9.45 7.37
CA SER A 263 -6.23 -9.56 8.72
C SER A 263 -5.30 -10.13 9.79
N LYS A 264 -4.26 -10.88 9.40
CA LYS A 264 -3.25 -11.46 10.33
C LYS A 264 -2.04 -10.56 10.57
N SER A 265 -1.95 -9.43 9.87
CA SER A 265 -0.80 -8.50 9.95
C SER A 265 -0.80 -7.51 11.13
N PRO A 266 -1.95 -7.07 11.69
CA PRO A 266 -1.96 -6.04 12.73
C PRO A 266 -1.03 -6.28 13.93
N PRO A 267 -0.88 -7.52 14.47
CA PRO A 267 0.05 -7.80 15.57
C PRO A 267 1.50 -7.38 15.28
N PHE A 268 1.93 -7.41 14.01
CA PHE A 268 3.31 -7.14 13.61
C PHE A 268 3.63 -5.65 13.43
N THR A 269 2.68 -4.75 13.67
CA THR A 269 2.87 -3.32 13.40
C THR A 269 4.03 -2.73 14.21
N ARG A 270 4.04 -2.95 15.53
CA ARG A 270 5.14 -2.49 16.40
C ARG A 270 6.43 -3.26 16.18
N GLU A 271 6.35 -4.55 15.88
CA GLU A 271 7.54 -5.33 15.48
C GLU A 271 8.19 -4.73 14.24
N SER A 272 7.40 -4.37 13.23
CA SER A 272 7.89 -3.71 12.01
C SER A 272 8.50 -2.34 12.30
N ALA A 273 7.88 -1.56 13.20
CA ALA A 273 8.42 -0.28 13.65
C ALA A 273 9.74 -0.45 14.42
N ARG A 274 9.87 -1.45 15.30
CA ARG A 274 11.12 -1.80 16.00
C ARG A 274 12.19 -2.30 15.05
N TRP A 275 11.82 -3.16 14.09
CA TRP A 275 12.73 -3.66 13.07
C TRP A 275 13.40 -2.52 12.31
N SER A 276 12.62 -1.50 11.93
CA SER A 276 13.13 -0.33 11.20
C SER A 276 14.05 0.59 12.02
N ALA A 277 14.05 0.46 13.35
CA ALA A 277 14.89 1.27 14.24
C ALA A 277 16.31 0.72 14.37
N ASP A 278 16.51 -0.54 14.01
CA ASP A 278 17.76 -1.26 14.21
C ASP A 278 18.63 -1.20 12.93
N PRO A 279 19.80 -0.55 12.98
CA PRO A 279 20.68 -0.42 11.81
C PRO A 279 21.22 -1.77 11.31
N GLU A 280 21.34 -2.79 12.18
CA GLU A 280 21.79 -4.13 11.76
C GLU A 280 20.74 -4.79 10.86
N ASN A 281 19.45 -4.55 11.11
CA ASN A 281 18.37 -5.03 10.23
C ASN A 281 18.46 -4.41 8.84
N LEU A 282 18.70 -3.10 8.77
CA LEU A 282 18.85 -2.38 7.50
C LEU A 282 20.07 -2.86 6.73
N GLN A 283 21.18 -3.10 7.44
CA GLN A 283 22.38 -3.66 6.83
C GLN A 283 22.12 -5.06 6.26
N ARG A 284 21.45 -5.94 7.03
CA ARG A 284 21.07 -7.28 6.56
C ARG A 284 20.15 -7.22 5.34
N TYR A 285 19.17 -6.32 5.33
CA TYR A 285 18.28 -6.09 4.20
C TYR A 285 19.05 -5.72 2.92
N HIS A 286 19.99 -4.78 3.02
CA HIS A 286 20.82 -4.38 1.89
C HIS A 286 21.78 -5.49 1.44
N GLN A 287 22.41 -6.21 2.37
CA GLN A 287 23.27 -7.36 2.06
C GLN A 287 22.50 -8.48 1.35
N ALA A 288 21.21 -8.64 1.67
CA ALA A 288 20.30 -9.57 1.02
C ALA A 288 19.77 -9.06 -0.34
N GLY A 289 20.33 -7.96 -0.88
CA GLY A 289 19.90 -7.40 -2.16
C GLY A 289 18.50 -6.79 -2.11
N ASN A 290 18.20 -6.05 -1.03
CA ASN A 290 16.90 -5.43 -0.76
C ASN A 290 15.76 -6.46 -0.65
N ARG A 291 16.02 -7.62 -0.05
CA ARG A 291 15.00 -8.64 0.24
C ARG A 291 14.84 -8.82 1.75
N MET A 292 13.58 -8.82 2.20
CA MET A 292 13.28 -9.02 3.61
C MET A 292 13.43 -10.48 4.04
N ASP A 293 13.87 -10.68 5.29
CA ASP A 293 14.09 -11.99 5.91
C ASP A 293 12.80 -12.69 6.38
N ILE A 294 11.62 -12.10 6.15
CA ILE A 294 10.32 -12.62 6.58
C ILE A 294 9.60 -13.43 5.48
N LEU A 295 10.10 -13.40 4.25
CA LEU A 295 9.44 -14.07 3.13
C LEU A 295 9.48 -15.59 3.33
N GLY A 296 8.31 -16.24 3.23
CA GLY A 296 8.15 -17.68 3.38
C GLY A 296 8.17 -18.19 4.84
N LYS A 297 8.19 -17.30 5.84
CA LYS A 297 8.10 -17.72 7.25
C LYS A 297 6.69 -18.13 7.63
N ASN A 298 6.58 -19.11 8.54
CA ASN A 298 5.28 -19.51 9.08
C ASN A 298 4.74 -18.43 10.03
N ILE A 299 3.57 -17.87 9.70
CA ILE A 299 3.01 -16.74 10.43
C ILE A 299 2.67 -17.06 11.88
N ASP A 300 2.19 -18.28 12.17
CA ASP A 300 1.79 -18.68 13.51
C ASP A 300 3.02 -18.83 14.42
N GLN A 301 4.14 -19.30 13.88
CA GLN A 301 5.43 -19.33 14.59
C GLN A 301 5.96 -17.91 14.84
N GLU A 302 5.87 -17.02 13.85
CA GLU A 302 6.31 -15.63 13.99
C GLU A 302 5.47 -14.86 15.01
N LEU A 303 4.17 -15.13 15.11
CA LEU A 303 3.30 -14.55 16.14
C LEU A 303 3.76 -14.91 17.56
N LEU A 304 4.28 -16.13 17.77
CA LEU A 304 4.79 -16.57 19.07
C LEU A 304 6.06 -15.83 19.50
N LEU A 305 6.77 -15.17 18.58
CA LEU A 305 7.94 -14.35 18.88
C LEU A 305 7.58 -12.94 19.38
N LEU A 306 6.34 -12.50 19.17
CA LEU A 306 5.87 -11.19 19.62
C LEU A 306 5.62 -11.17 21.13
N PRO A 307 5.69 -10.00 21.80
CA PRO A 307 5.16 -9.82 23.15
C PRO A 307 3.69 -10.29 23.23
N ALA A 308 3.31 -10.93 24.34
CA ALA A 308 2.00 -11.58 24.47
C ALA A 308 0.83 -10.61 24.25
N GLU A 309 0.99 -9.37 24.70
CA GLU A 309 0.03 -8.28 24.56
C GLU A 309 -0.19 -7.85 23.10
N GLU A 310 0.81 -8.00 22.22
CA GLU A 310 0.68 -7.60 20.80
C GLU A 310 -0.04 -8.68 19.97
N ARG A 311 0.03 -9.95 20.38
CA ARG A 311 -0.49 -11.12 19.63
C ARG A 311 -2.00 -11.11 19.46
N SER A 312 -2.73 -10.55 20.42
CA SER A 312 -4.19 -10.54 20.41
C SER A 312 -4.79 -9.43 19.55
N TYR A 313 -3.96 -8.56 18.94
CA TYR A 313 -4.48 -7.45 18.15
C TYR A 313 -5.02 -7.90 16.78
N THR A 314 -6.31 -7.69 16.52
CA THR A 314 -6.96 -8.07 15.26
C THR A 314 -7.30 -6.88 14.35
N GLY A 315 -6.76 -5.69 14.65
CA GLY A 315 -6.98 -4.49 13.83
C GLY A 315 -8.41 -3.95 13.93
N SER A 316 -9.01 -3.62 12.79
CA SER A 316 -10.36 -3.04 12.68
C SER A 316 -11.49 -3.89 13.28
N ARG A 317 -11.24 -5.18 13.52
CA ARG A 317 -12.19 -6.11 14.14
C ARG A 317 -12.01 -6.27 15.64
N HIS A 318 -11.05 -5.57 16.26
CA HIS A 318 -10.82 -5.70 17.69
C HIS A 318 -11.85 -4.89 18.48
N ASP A 319 -12.45 -5.51 19.50
CA ASP A 319 -13.46 -4.89 20.37
C ASP A 319 -12.94 -3.71 21.21
N ASN A 320 -11.63 -3.49 21.22
CA ASN A 320 -10.97 -2.46 21.99
C ASN A 320 -10.08 -1.66 21.05
N PRO A 321 -10.53 -0.49 20.56
CA PRO A 321 -9.75 0.35 19.66
C PRO A 321 -8.51 0.95 20.34
N LEU A 322 -8.41 0.84 21.68
CA LEU A 322 -7.27 1.27 22.46
C LEU A 322 -6.23 0.15 22.61
N TRP A 323 -6.57 -1.11 22.32
CA TRP A 323 -5.68 -2.26 22.45
C TRP A 323 -4.80 -2.45 21.21
N PRO A 324 -3.56 -2.98 21.33
CA PRO A 324 -2.75 -3.24 22.53
C PRO A 324 -2.00 -1.99 23.02
N TYR A 325 -2.52 -0.81 22.71
CA TYR A 325 -1.72 0.39 22.66
C TYR A 325 -2.05 1.43 23.74
N ASN A 326 -2.95 1.12 24.69
CA ASN A 326 -3.20 1.97 25.85
C ASN A 326 -2.00 1.89 26.82
N ARG A 327 -1.37 3.04 27.10
CA ARG A 327 -0.24 3.14 28.03
C ARG A 327 -0.63 2.90 29.50
N GLU A 328 -1.91 2.91 29.85
CA GLU A 328 -2.36 2.66 31.22
C GLU A 328 -2.02 1.26 31.73
N ALA A 329 -1.82 0.27 30.84
CA ALA A 329 -1.40 -1.08 31.22
C ALA A 329 0.12 -1.20 31.51
N LEU A 330 0.90 -0.14 31.33
CA LEU A 330 2.37 -0.12 31.53
C LEU A 330 2.82 0.73 32.73
N ARG A 331 1.91 1.06 33.67
CA ARG A 331 2.24 1.73 34.92
C ARG A 331 2.16 0.80 36.11
#